data_AF-A0A8T3NR14-F1
#
_entry.id   AF-A0A8T3NR14-F1
#
_cell.length_a   1.000
_cell.length_b   1.000
_cell.length_c   1.000
_cell.angle_alpha   90.00
_cell.angle_beta   90.00
_cell.angle_gamma   90.00
#
_symmetry.space_group_name_H-M   'P 1'
#
loop_
_entity.id
_entity.type
_entity.pdbx_description
1 polymer ?
#
loop_
_entity_poly.entity_id
_entity_poly.type
_entity_poly.pdbx_seq_one_letter_code
_entity_poly.pdbx_strand_id
1 'polypeptide(L)'
;MGTRASPAAEGHGAARAKFEQSLRIKQQFGDRVGEANTFGHLGVLAAEVGHKQAGLLPLALSAMLLQRIGHGNLKWAEGWVNSLASELDCSQEQFDALRQEVAEAYRQDRGWGLIEAAFRED
;
A
#
# COMPACT_ATOMS: atom_id res chain seq x y z
N MET A 1 15.51 -28.64 12.30
CA MET A 1 16.16 -27.67 11.39
C MET A 1 15.23 -26.48 11.29
N GLY A 2 15.45 -25.46 12.12
CA GLY A 2 14.64 -24.24 12.10
C GLY A 2 15.31 -23.23 11.17
N THR A 3 14.65 -22.89 10.07
CA THR A 3 15.00 -21.72 9.28
C THR A 3 14.85 -20.51 10.20
N ARG A 4 15.98 -19.99 10.72
CA ARG A 4 15.99 -18.66 11.35
C ARG A 4 15.54 -17.69 10.26
N ALA A 5 14.38 -17.07 10.46
CA ALA A 5 13.94 -15.97 9.63
C ALA A 5 15.08 -14.95 9.56
N SER A 6 15.41 -14.50 8.35
CA SER A 6 16.45 -13.50 8.15
C SER A 6 16.09 -12.24 8.96
N PRO A 7 17.03 -11.55 9.60
CA PRO A 7 16.76 -10.37 10.44
C PRO A 7 16.02 -9.24 9.69
N ALA A 8 16.10 -9.22 8.36
CA ALA A 8 15.28 -8.36 7.52
C ALA A 8 13.77 -8.70 7.62
N ALA A 9 13.39 -9.98 7.55
CA ALA A 9 11.98 -10.40 7.63
C ALA A 9 11.34 -10.03 8.99
N GLU A 10 12.09 -10.16 10.09
CA GLU A 10 11.64 -9.74 11.43
C GLU A 10 11.45 -8.21 11.54
N GLY A 11 12.33 -7.42 10.92
CA GLY A 11 12.21 -5.96 10.88
C GLY A 11 10.98 -5.47 10.12
N HIS A 12 10.68 -6.10 8.98
CA HIS A 12 9.51 -5.73 8.16
C HIS A 12 8.18 -6.13 8.81
N GLY A 13 8.12 -7.28 9.49
CA GLY A 13 6.93 -7.69 10.25
C GLY A 13 6.58 -6.69 11.38
N ALA A 14 7.59 -6.22 12.11
CA ALA A 14 7.38 -5.21 13.16
C ALA A 14 6.98 -3.83 12.59
N ALA A 15 7.51 -3.44 11.43
CA ALA A 15 7.12 -2.21 10.74
C ALA A 15 5.67 -2.27 10.24
N ARG A 16 5.29 -3.39 9.60
CA ARG A 16 3.92 -3.67 9.15
C ARG A 16 2.92 -3.53 10.30
N ALA A 17 3.16 -4.22 11.42
CA ALA A 17 2.25 -4.21 12.57
C ALA A 17 2.02 -2.79 13.13
N LYS A 18 3.07 -1.96 13.19
CA LYS A 18 2.96 -0.55 13.62
C LYS A 18 2.12 0.27 12.66
N PHE A 19 2.31 0.09 11.35
CA PHE A 19 1.51 0.79 10.34
C PHE A 19 0.05 0.34 10.34
N GLU A 20 -0.24 -0.96 10.47
CA GLU A 20 -1.61 -1.47 10.61
C GLU A 20 -2.31 -0.93 11.87
N GLN A 21 -1.62 -0.91 13.01
CA GLN A 21 -2.17 -0.29 14.22
C GLN A 21 -2.46 1.21 14.01
N SER A 22 -1.53 1.93 13.38
CA SER A 22 -1.70 3.35 13.08
C SER A 22 -2.89 3.58 12.13
N LEU A 23 -3.03 2.73 11.10
CA LEU A 23 -4.13 2.77 10.15
C LEU A 23 -5.47 2.61 10.87
N ARG A 24 -5.59 1.63 11.76
CA ARG A 24 -6.80 1.39 12.54
C ARG A 24 -7.22 2.62 13.35
N ILE A 25 -6.26 3.26 14.02
CA ILE A 25 -6.49 4.49 14.79
C ILE A 25 -6.94 5.62 13.86
N LYS A 26 -6.21 5.88 12.76
CA LYS A 26 -6.55 6.94 11.81
C LYS A 26 -7.94 6.75 11.19
N GLN A 27 -8.31 5.52 10.87
CA GLN A 27 -9.65 5.20 10.38
C GLN A 27 -10.72 5.43 11.44
N GLN A 28 -10.47 5.03 12.69
CA GLN A 28 -11.40 5.23 13.81
C GLN A 28 -11.66 6.72 14.09
N PHE A 29 -10.63 7.56 13.98
CA PHE A 29 -10.74 9.01 14.20
C PHE A 29 -11.06 9.83 12.94
N GLY A 30 -11.23 9.18 11.79
CA GLY A 30 -11.55 9.85 10.53
C GLY A 30 -10.41 10.66 9.90
N ASP A 31 -9.16 10.45 10.33
CA ASP A 31 -7.99 11.09 9.72
C ASP A 31 -7.73 10.50 8.32
N ARG A 32 -8.22 11.20 7.29
CA ARG A 32 -8.12 10.79 5.88
C ARG A 32 -6.72 10.93 5.31
N VAL A 33 -6.00 11.98 5.70
CA VAL A 33 -4.64 12.23 5.21
C VAL A 33 -3.69 11.23 5.84
N GLY A 34 -3.80 11.01 7.15
CA GLY A 34 -3.04 10.00 7.86
C GLY A 34 -3.31 8.59 7.34
N GLU A 35 -4.58 8.25 7.09
CA GLU A 35 -4.95 6.98 6.46
C GLU A 35 -4.23 6.78 5.12
N ALA A 36 -4.35 7.75 4.20
CA ALA A 36 -3.75 7.66 2.87
C ALA A 36 -2.23 7.52 2.94
N ASN A 37 -1.56 8.34 3.75
CA ASN A 37 -0.11 8.21 3.97
C ASN A 37 0.28 6.83 4.52
N THR A 38 -0.55 6.22 5.37
CA THR A 38 -0.27 4.90 5.94
C THR A 38 -0.36 3.80 4.89
N PHE A 39 -1.32 3.86 3.98
CA PHE A 39 -1.36 2.96 2.81
C PHE A 39 -0.11 3.09 1.94
N GLY A 40 0.36 4.32 1.73
CA GLY A 40 1.59 4.55 0.96
C GLY A 40 2.81 3.90 1.61
N HIS A 41 2.99 4.07 2.93
CA HIS A 41 4.10 3.46 3.66
C HIS A 41 4.03 1.92 3.65
N LEU A 42 2.82 1.34 3.76
CA LEU A 42 2.63 -0.11 3.66
C LEU A 42 2.97 -0.63 2.25
N GLY A 43 2.60 0.11 1.20
CA GLY A 43 2.95 -0.27 -0.17
C GLY A 43 4.45 -0.18 -0.46
N VAL A 44 5.13 0.85 0.05
CA VAL A 44 6.61 0.95 -0.04
C VAL A 44 7.25 -0.22 0.70
N LEU A 45 6.82 -0.52 1.93
CA LEU A 45 7.33 -1.64 2.71
C LEU A 45 7.16 -2.97 1.95
N ALA A 46 5.98 -3.20 1.35
CA ALA A 46 5.72 -4.39 0.53
C ALA A 46 6.64 -4.46 -0.71
N ALA A 47 6.89 -3.33 -1.38
CA ALA A 47 7.82 -3.28 -2.51
C ALA A 47 9.28 -3.54 -2.10
N GLU A 48 9.71 -3.03 -0.93
CA GLU A 48 11.06 -3.24 -0.38
C GLU A 48 11.32 -4.70 0.02
N VAL A 49 10.29 -5.43 0.45
CA VAL A 49 10.40 -6.88 0.72
C VAL A 49 10.30 -7.75 -0.54
N GLY A 50 10.19 -7.13 -1.72
CA GLY A 50 10.16 -7.81 -3.02
C GLY A 50 8.76 -8.08 -3.58
N HIS A 51 7.69 -7.76 -2.85
CA HIS A 51 6.30 -7.91 -3.31
C HIS A 51 5.84 -6.66 -4.08
N LYS A 52 6.53 -6.33 -5.18
CA LYS A 52 6.32 -5.08 -5.94
C LYS A 52 4.90 -4.91 -6.47
N GLN A 53 4.35 -5.94 -7.10
CA GLN A 53 2.97 -5.95 -7.61
C GLN A 53 1.97 -5.73 -6.48
N ALA A 54 2.16 -6.42 -5.36
CA ALA A 54 1.25 -6.36 -4.23
C ALA A 54 1.37 -5.01 -3.48
N GLY A 55 2.57 -4.44 -3.40
CA GLY A 55 2.84 -3.11 -2.86
C GLY A 55 2.34 -1.95 -3.71
N LEU A 56 2.19 -2.16 -5.04
CA LEU A 56 1.60 -1.17 -5.93
C LEU A 56 0.14 -0.86 -5.57
N LEU A 57 -0.63 -1.85 -5.08
CA LEU A 57 -2.04 -1.67 -4.73
C LEU A 57 -2.25 -0.68 -3.57
N PRO A 58 -1.62 -0.83 -2.37
CA PRO A 58 -1.71 0.17 -1.32
C PRO A 58 -1.15 1.54 -1.73
N LEU A 59 -0.09 1.59 -2.57
CA LEU A 59 0.47 2.83 -3.08
C LEU A 59 -0.51 3.59 -3.98
N ALA A 60 -1.19 2.89 -4.89
CA ALA A 60 -2.21 3.46 -5.74
C ALA A 60 -3.43 3.91 -4.95
N LEU A 61 -3.84 3.15 -3.91
CA LEU A 61 -4.89 3.57 -3.00
C LEU A 61 -4.52 4.88 -2.27
N SER A 62 -3.28 4.99 -1.77
CA SER A 62 -2.75 6.23 -1.18
C SER A 62 -2.86 7.41 -2.14
N ALA A 63 -2.37 7.26 -3.38
CA ALA A 63 -2.44 8.30 -4.40
C ALA A 63 -3.90 8.70 -4.71
N MET A 64 -4.80 7.73 -4.86
CA MET A 64 -6.23 7.99 -5.10
C MET A 64 -6.86 8.81 -3.96
N LEU A 65 -6.60 8.44 -2.71
CA LEU A 65 -7.14 9.16 -1.55
C LEU A 65 -6.55 10.58 -1.44
N LEU A 66 -5.23 10.73 -1.59
CA LEU A 66 -4.57 12.04 -1.54
C LEU A 66 -5.03 12.97 -2.66
N GLN A 67 -5.29 12.43 -3.86
CA GLN A 67 -5.85 13.17 -4.98
C GLN A 67 -7.25 13.70 -4.67
N ARG A 68 -8.12 12.86 -4.10
CA ARG A 68 -9.49 13.26 -3.72
C ARG A 68 -9.50 14.32 -2.62
N ILE A 69 -8.50 14.32 -1.73
CA ILE A 69 -8.36 15.30 -0.65
C ILE A 69 -7.68 16.59 -1.14
N GLY A 70 -6.92 16.52 -2.24
CA GLY A 70 -6.12 17.65 -2.73
C GLY A 70 -4.86 17.92 -1.89
N HIS A 71 -4.24 16.86 -1.34
CA HIS A 71 -3.12 16.98 -0.41
C HIS A 71 -1.75 16.93 -1.10
N GLY A 72 -0.77 17.70 -0.57
CA GLY A 72 0.57 17.85 -1.17
C GLY A 72 1.38 16.55 -1.27
N ASN A 73 1.12 15.57 -0.41
CA ASN A 73 1.77 14.26 -0.46
C ASN A 73 1.40 13.42 -1.69
N LEU A 74 0.42 13.85 -2.50
CA LEU A 74 0.05 13.16 -3.74
C LEU A 74 1.27 12.89 -4.62
N LYS A 75 2.17 13.87 -4.77
CA LYS A 75 3.35 13.74 -5.63
C LYS A 75 4.33 12.68 -5.17
N TRP A 76 4.44 12.48 -3.86
CA TRP A 76 5.26 11.41 -3.30
C TRP A 76 4.69 10.03 -3.65
N ALA A 77 3.37 9.84 -3.47
CA ALA A 77 2.71 8.58 -3.79
C ALA A 77 2.72 8.30 -5.31
N GLU A 78 2.41 9.30 -6.14
CA GLU A 78 2.46 9.20 -7.60
C GLU A 78 3.86 8.83 -8.11
N GLY A 79 4.92 9.37 -7.50
CA GLY A 79 6.30 9.03 -7.86
C GLY A 79 6.58 7.54 -7.70
N TRP A 80 6.20 6.97 -6.56
CA TRP A 80 6.34 5.53 -6.30
C TRP A 80 5.46 4.67 -7.21
N VAL A 81 4.19 5.06 -7.40
CA VAL A 81 3.27 4.36 -8.30
C VAL A 81 3.82 4.32 -9.72
N ASN A 82 4.29 5.45 -10.24
CA ASN A 82 4.84 5.53 -11.59
C ASN A 82 6.12 4.70 -11.73
N SER A 83 7.00 4.73 -10.72
CA SER A 83 8.23 3.95 -10.73
C SER A 83 7.95 2.45 -10.77
N LEU A 84 7.07 1.96 -9.88
CA LEU A 84 6.71 0.54 -9.84
C LEU A 84 5.90 0.12 -11.07
N ALA A 85 4.96 0.93 -11.54
CA ALA A 85 4.19 0.62 -12.75
C ALA A 85 5.10 0.51 -13.98
N SER A 86 6.12 1.37 -14.09
CA SER A 86 7.11 1.27 -15.16
C SER A 86 8.01 0.06 -15.02
N GLU A 87 8.42 -0.30 -13.80
CA GLU A 87 9.23 -1.50 -13.56
C GLU A 87 8.46 -2.80 -13.84
N LEU A 88 7.14 -2.78 -13.62
CA LEU A 88 6.26 -3.92 -13.84
C LEU A 88 5.69 -3.99 -15.26
N ASP A 89 6.14 -3.09 -16.15
CA ASP A 89 5.64 -2.93 -17.52
C ASP A 89 4.09 -2.87 -17.58
N CYS A 90 3.48 -2.18 -16.61
CA CYS A 90 2.03 -2.08 -16.54
C CYS A 90 1.46 -1.35 -17.76
N SER A 91 0.58 -2.02 -18.50
CA SER A 91 -0.16 -1.40 -19.60
C SER A 91 -1.18 -0.39 -19.06
N GLN A 92 -1.64 0.50 -19.93
CA GLN A 92 -2.72 1.44 -19.60
C GLN A 92 -3.96 0.72 -19.08
N GLU A 93 -4.34 -0.40 -19.71
CA GLU A 93 -5.49 -1.22 -19.30
C GLU A 93 -5.29 -1.84 -17.92
N GLN A 94 -4.10 -2.38 -17.64
CA GLN A 94 -3.76 -2.92 -16.32
C GLN A 94 -3.79 -1.82 -15.25
N PHE A 95 -3.31 -0.62 -15.57
CA PHE A 95 -3.34 0.50 -14.65
C PHE A 95 -4.77 0.98 -14.37
N ASP A 96 -5.64 0.99 -15.38
CA ASP A 96 -7.05 1.35 -15.20
C ASP A 96 -7.82 0.28 -14.42
N ALA A 97 -7.56 -1.01 -14.67
CA ALA A 97 -8.11 -2.11 -13.88
C ALA A 97 -7.68 -2.00 -12.41
N LEU A 98 -6.41 -1.72 -12.17
CA LEU A 98 -5.86 -1.50 -10.84
C LEU A 98 -6.57 -0.34 -10.12
N ARG A 99 -6.82 0.79 -10.80
CA ARG A 99 -7.56 1.91 -10.21
C ARG A 99 -8.99 1.51 -9.80
N GLN A 100 -9.66 0.69 -10.60
CA GLN A 100 -11.00 0.18 -10.26
C GLN A 100 -10.94 -0.78 -9.07
N GLU A 101 -9.96 -1.67 -9.05
CA GLU A 101 -9.74 -2.63 -7.97
C GLU A 101 -9.51 -1.91 -6.63
N VAL A 102 -8.60 -0.94 -6.58
CA VAL A 102 -8.31 -0.22 -5.32
C VAL A 102 -9.50 0.62 -4.85
N ALA A 103 -10.30 1.16 -5.78
CA ALA A 103 -11.52 1.88 -5.46
C ALA A 103 -12.57 0.94 -4.86
N GLU A 104 -12.73 -0.25 -5.43
CA GLU A 104 -13.66 -1.27 -4.92
C GLU A 104 -13.23 -1.79 -3.55
N ALA A 105 -11.97 -2.18 -3.40
CA ALA A 105 -11.44 -2.65 -2.13
C ALA A 105 -11.65 -1.60 -1.02
N TYR A 106 -11.38 -0.32 -1.32
CA TYR A 106 -11.63 0.75 -0.35
C TYR A 106 -13.10 0.91 0.03
N ARG A 107 -14.03 0.68 -0.91
CA ARG A 107 -15.48 0.68 -0.59
C ARG A 107 -15.87 -0.53 0.25
N GLN A 108 -15.32 -1.69 -0.05
CA GLN A 108 -15.68 -2.95 0.56
C GLN A 108 -15.18 -3.06 2.01
N ASP A 109 -13.89 -2.81 2.24
CA ASP A 109 -13.25 -3.07 3.53
C ASP A 109 -12.33 -1.94 3.98
N ARG A 110 -12.47 -0.74 3.38
CA ARG A 110 -11.64 0.42 3.69
C ARG A 110 -10.16 0.20 3.34
N GLY A 111 -9.83 -0.77 2.50
CA GLY A 111 -8.48 -1.07 1.98
C GLY A 111 -7.71 -2.13 2.76
N TRP A 112 -8.34 -2.82 3.72
CA TRP A 112 -7.67 -3.83 4.55
C TRP A 112 -7.28 -5.08 3.75
N GLY A 113 -8.12 -5.54 2.82
CA GLY A 113 -7.83 -6.71 1.98
C GLY A 113 -6.61 -6.50 1.08
N LEU A 114 -6.35 -5.26 0.65
CA LEU A 114 -5.14 -4.92 -0.12
C LEU A 114 -3.88 -5.08 0.73
N ILE A 115 -3.93 -4.74 2.02
CA ILE A 115 -2.80 -4.90 2.94
C ILE A 115 -2.57 -6.39 3.19
N GLU A 116 -3.63 -7.15 3.47
CA GLU A 116 -3.52 -8.59 3.68
C GLU A 116 -2.95 -9.31 2.46
N ALA A 117 -3.38 -8.93 1.25
CA ALA A 117 -2.84 -9.44 0.00
C ALA A 117 -1.37 -9.02 -0.21
N ALA A 118 -1.00 -7.79 0.17
CA ALA A 118 0.36 -7.26 -0.01
C ALA A 118 1.43 -7.99 0.80
N PHE A 119 1.04 -8.69 1.86
CA PHE A 119 1.95 -9.38 2.77
C PHE A 119 1.53 -10.83 3.02
N ARG A 120 0.81 -11.45 2.08
CA ARG A 120 0.54 -12.88 2.13
C ARG A 120 1.85 -13.62 1.80
N GLU A 121 2.30 -14.48 2.70
CA GLU A 121 3.42 -15.39 2.43
C GLU A 121 2.88 -16.51 1.50
N ASP A 122 3.53 -16.68 0.33
CA ASP A 122 3.28 -17.81 -0.58
C ASP A 122 3.96 -19.10 -0.09
#